data_AF-A0A2S9GQ46-F1
#
_entry.id   AF-A0A2S9GQ46-F1
#
_cell.length_a   1.000
_cell.length_b   1.000
_cell.length_c   1.000
_cell.angle_alpha   90.00
_cell.angle_beta   90.00
_cell.angle_gamma   90.00
#
_symmetry.space_group_name_H-M   'P 1'
#
loop_
_entity.id
_entity.type
_entity.pdbx_description
1 polymer ?
#
loop_
_entity_poly.entity_id
_entity_poly.type
_entity_poly.pdbx_seq_one_letter_code
_entity_poly.pdbx_strand_id
1 'polypeptide(L)' 'SVAVVLILIGALSKSAIVPMHFWLPGAMAAPTPVSAYLHAAAMVKAGVYLIARMTPGFADAPEWRPTVLTLGL' A
#
# COMPACT_ATOMS: atom_id res chain seq x y z
N SER A 1 -6.17 -3.88 -17.95
CA SER A 1 -5.65 -2.68 -17.28
C SER A 1 -6.47 -2.24 -16.07
N VAL A 2 -7.81 -2.14 -16.14
CA VAL A 2 -8.63 -1.68 -14.99
C VAL A 2 -8.37 -2.46 -13.70
N ALA A 3 -8.29 -3.79 -13.76
CA ALA A 3 -8.01 -4.63 -12.59
C ALA A 3 -6.65 -4.32 -11.94
N VAL A 4 -5.61 -4.07 -12.74
CA VAL A 4 -4.25 -3.73 -12.25
C VAL A 4 -4.28 -2.39 -11.53
N VAL A 5 -4.97 -1.41 -12.09
CA VAL A 5 -5.15 -0.10 -11.46
C VAL A 5 -5.90 -0.22 -10.12
N LEU A 6 -6.97 -1.01 -10.05
CA LEU A 6 -7.71 -1.24 -8.80
C LEU A 6 -6.85 -1.93 -7.73
N ILE A 7 -6.03 -2.91 -8.14
CA ILE A 7 -5.05 -3.57 -7.27
C ILE A 7 -4.06 -2.53 -6.71
N LEU A 8 -3.49 -1.68 -7.57
CA LEU A 8 -2.54 -0.65 -7.18
C LEU A 8 -3.17 0.36 -6.21
N ILE A 9 -4.40 0.83 -6.48
CA ILE A 9 -5.13 1.73 -5.57
C ILE A 9 -5.31 1.07 -4.20
N GLY A 10 -5.70 -0.21 -4.15
CA GLY A 10 -5.85 -0.96 -2.91
C GLY A 10 -4.53 -1.08 -2.13
N ALA A 11 -3.44 -1.43 -2.82
CA ALA A 11 -2.11 -1.56 -2.21
C ALA A 11 -1.58 -0.23 -1.64
N LEU A 12 -1.74 0.86 -2.39
CA LEU A 12 -1.31 2.20 -1.98
C LEU A 12 -2.14 2.72 -0.80
N SER A 13 -3.45 2.48 -0.81
CA SER A 13 -4.34 2.86 0.28
C SER A 13 -3.99 2.14 1.59
N LYS A 14 -3.71 0.83 1.54
CA LYS A 14 -3.27 0.06 2.72
C LYS A 14 -1.90 0.47 3.24
N SER A 15 -1.01 0.90 2.36
CA SER A 15 0.34 1.35 2.71
C SER A 15 0.41 2.81 3.16
N ALA A 16 -0.73 3.52 3.20
CA ALA A 16 -0.82 4.95 3.53
C ALA A 16 0.11 5.83 2.66
N ILE A 17 0.14 5.57 1.35
CA ILE A 17 0.89 6.38 0.37
C ILE A 17 0.08 7.60 -0.04
N VAL A 18 0.75 8.72 -0.35
CA VAL A 18 0.10 9.94 -0.86
C VAL A 18 -0.64 9.64 -2.17
N PRO A 19 -1.90 10.11 -2.35
CA PRO A 19 -2.70 10.95 -1.45
C PRO A 19 -3.55 10.20 -0.40
N MET A 20 -3.52 8.88 -0.31
CA MET A 20 -4.40 8.06 0.55
C MET A 20 -3.88 7.88 2.00
N HIS A 21 -2.97 8.72 2.49
CA HIS A 21 -2.33 8.57 3.81
C HIS A 21 -3.18 9.09 4.98
N PHE A 22 -4.24 9.86 4.72
CA PHE A 22 -4.97 10.63 5.74
C PHE A 22 -5.63 9.80 6.86
N TRP A 23 -5.90 8.52 6.63
CA TRP A 23 -6.47 7.66 7.66
C TRP A 23 -5.45 7.26 8.73
N LEU A 24 -4.14 7.27 8.40
CA LEU A 24 -3.08 6.77 9.27
C LEU A 24 -2.91 7.61 10.55
N PRO A 25 -2.91 8.96 10.51
CA PRO A 25 -2.87 9.76 11.74
C PRO A 25 -4.08 9.51 12.65
N GLY A 26 -5.27 9.33 12.07
CA GLY A 26 -6.49 9.01 12.82
C GLY A 26 -6.42 7.65 13.53
N ALA A 27 -5.68 6.68 12.96
CA ALA A 27 -5.48 5.37 13.56
C ALA A 27 -4.65 5.40 14.86
N MET A 28 -3.98 6.52 15.17
CA MET A 28 -3.24 6.71 16.42
C MET A 28 -4.15 6.87 17.66
N ALA A 29 -5.47 6.98 17.47
CA ALA A 29 -6.43 6.90 18.56
C ALA A 29 -6.48 5.51 19.23
N ALA A 30 -5.96 4.48 18.57
CA ALA A 30 -5.87 3.13 19.14
C ALA A 30 -4.81 3.05 20.25
N PRO A 31 -4.95 2.12 21.23
CA PRO A 31 -3.94 1.90 22.25
C PRO A 31 -2.55 1.63 21.67
N THR A 32 -1.51 2.11 22.35
CA THR A 32 -0.10 2.00 21.91
C THR A 32 0.31 0.62 21.39
N PRO A 33 -0.01 -0.52 22.04
CA PRO A 33 0.38 -1.83 21.51
C PRO A 33 -0.33 -2.19 20.19
N VAL A 34 -1.59 -1.77 20.02
CA VAL A 34 -2.35 -1.97 18.79
C VAL A 34 -1.74 -1.13 17.66
N SER A 35 -1.51 0.15 17.93
CA SER A 35 -0.86 1.05 16.99
C SER A 35 0.53 0.53 16.58
N ALA A 36 1.35 0.11 17.54
CA ALA A 36 2.67 -0.45 17.26
C ALA A 36 2.61 -1.66 16.31
N TYR A 37 1.72 -2.62 16.57
CA TYR A 37 1.57 -3.80 15.71
C TYR A 37 1.07 -3.44 14.30
N LEU A 38 0.05 -2.59 14.20
CA LEU A 38 -0.53 -2.18 12.92
C LEU A 38 0.46 -1.43 12.02
N HIS A 39 1.25 -0.53 12.62
CA HIS A 39 2.22 0.29 11.88
C HIS A 39 3.54 -0.42 11.61
N ALA A 40 3.96 -1.34 12.47
CA ALA A 40 5.22 -2.06 12.26
C ALA A 40 5.07 -3.28 11.34
N ALA A 41 4.07 -4.12 11.61
CA ALA A 41 4.05 -5.49 11.10
C ALA A 41 2.82 -5.84 10.25
N ALA A 42 1.63 -5.34 10.61
CA ALA A 42 0.39 -5.87 10.03
C ALA A 42 -0.19 -5.02 8.89
N MET A 43 -0.66 -3.80 9.19
CA MET A 43 -1.58 -3.09 8.32
C MET A 43 -0.86 -2.45 7.12
N VAL A 44 0.20 -1.68 7.37
CA VAL A 44 0.92 -0.96 6.30
C VAL A 44 1.77 -1.89 5.44
N LYS A 45 2.25 -3.02 5.99
CA LYS A 45 3.06 -3.99 5.25
C LYS A 45 2.23 -4.85 4.30
N ALA A 46 0.93 -4.99 4.52
CA ALA A 46 0.05 -5.77 3.65
C ALA A 46 0.04 -5.23 2.20
N GLY A 47 0.05 -3.91 2.00
CA GLY A 47 0.08 -3.32 0.66
C GLY A 47 1.42 -3.55 -0.06
N VAL A 48 2.54 -3.40 0.65
CA VAL A 48 3.89 -3.71 0.13
C VAL A 48 4.01 -5.19 -0.23
N TYR A 49 3.50 -6.09 0.61
CA TYR A 49 3.46 -7.53 0.34
C TYR A 49 2.65 -7.85 -0.92
N LEU A 50 1.47 -7.23 -1.08
CA LEU A 50 0.64 -7.42 -2.26
C LEU A 50 1.36 -7.03 -3.55
N ILE A 51 2.03 -5.87 -3.57
CA ILE A 51 2.86 -5.42 -4.71
C ILE A 51 3.96 -6.44 -4.99
N ALA A 52 4.73 -6.84 -3.98
CA ALA A 52 5.82 -7.81 -4.15
C ALA A 52 5.29 -9.15 -4.71
N ARG A 53 4.15 -9.63 -4.21
CA ARG A 53 3.55 -10.90 -4.62
C ARG A 53 3.02 -10.88 -6.06
N MET A 54 2.52 -9.73 -6.51
CA MET A 54 1.90 -9.59 -7.83
C MET A 54 2.87 -9.10 -8.92
N THR A 55 4.03 -8.58 -8.53
CA THR A 55 5.06 -8.11 -9.47
C THR A 55 5.44 -9.15 -10.53
N PRO A 56 5.65 -10.45 -10.23
CA PRO A 56 5.98 -11.43 -11.27
C PRO A 56 4.94 -11.55 -12.40
N GLY A 57 3.67 -11.22 -12.14
CA GLY A 57 2.58 -11.30 -13.12
C GLY A 57 2.22 -9.96 -13.78
N PHE A 58 2.56 -8.82 -13.18
CA PHE A 58 2.14 -7.50 -13.67
C PHE A 58 3.30 -6.51 -13.90
N ALA A 59 4.55 -6.91 -13.69
CA ALA A 59 5.71 -6.02 -13.87
C ALA A 59 5.77 -5.35 -15.25
N ASP A 60 5.26 -6.02 -16.29
CA ASP A 60 5.28 -5.51 -17.66
C ASP A 60 3.98 -4.79 -18.06
N ALA A 61 3.00 -4.72 -17.15
CA ALA A 61 1.85 -3.85 -17.35
C ALA A 61 2.30 -2.38 -17.30
N PRO A 62 1.90 -1.56 -18.28
CA PRO A 62 2.42 -0.19 -18.41
C PRO A 62 2.09 0.69 -17.20
N GLU A 63 0.98 0.42 -16.51
CA GLU A 63 0.59 1.09 -15.27
C GLU A 63 1.40 0.67 -14.02
N TRP A 64 2.07 -0.49 -14.01
CA TRP A 64 2.63 -1.05 -12.79
C TRP A 64 3.87 -0.31 -12.28
N ARG A 65 4.96 -0.36 -13.06
CA ARG A 65 6.26 0.20 -12.65
C ARG A 65 6.19 1.72 -12.42
N PRO A 66 5.57 2.53 -13.30
CA PRO A 66 5.51 3.97 -13.08
C PRO A 66 4.78 4.31 -11.78
N THR A 67 3.65 3.65 -11.48
CA THR A 67 2.89 3.93 -10.26
C THR A 67 3.65 3.50 -9.00
N VAL A 68 4.22 2.29 -8.98
CA VAL A 68 4.96 1.79 -7.81
C VAL A 68 6.22 2.63 -7.53
N LEU A 69 6.95 3.01 -8.58
CA LEU A 69 8.19 3.78 -8.42
C LEU A 69 7.92 5.25 -8.08
N THR A 70 6.93 5.90 -8.70
CA THR A 70 6.68 7.34 -8.47
C THR A 70 6.01 7.61 -7.13
N LEU A 71 5.09 6.75 -6.69
CA LEU A 71 4.38 6.93 -5.42
C LEU A 71 5.09 6.25 -4.24
N GLY A 72 5.99 5.29 -4.50
CA GLY A 72 6.72 4.57 -3.47
C GLY A 72 8.04 5.20 -3.03
N LEU A 73 8.50 6.26 -3.70
CA LEU A 73 9.65 7.10 -3.31
C LEU A 73 9.23 8.10 -2.21
#